data_AF-A0A536ZJT4-F1
#
_entry.id   AF-A0A536ZJT4-F1
#
_cell.length_a   1.000
_cell.length_b   1.000
_cell.length_c   1.000
_cell.angle_alpha   90.00
_cell.angle_beta   90.00
_cell.angle_gamma   90.00
#
_symmetry.space_group_name_H-M   'P 1'
#
loop_
_entity.id
_entity.type
_entity.pdbx_description
1 polymer ?
#
loop_
_entity_poly.entity_id
_entity_poly.type
_entity_poly.pdbx_seq_one_letter_code
_entity_poly.pdbx_strand_id
1 'polypeptide(L)'
;MLDPRHVVPNTPSPVKSTSEKWNMPAKKQPMPRSLKLRSMRKGGHGAGTTSVCGNPLAFTMQTQQQSQWCWAAVSVSVNLYYHPASGQTQCAVANTAMGQTTCCADGSTAQCNQPWFLDQALQIVANLNALTSGKIALTSIKAEINQCRPFCLRIAWNGGGGHFVTVYGYSRKLIDIGDPWYGNSIVSYDSFPSTYQGGGAWTDSYTTKA
;
A
#
# COMPACT_ATOMS: atom_id res chain seq x y z
N MET A 1 -13.66 27.72 -50.25
CA MET A 1 -12.27 27.26 -50.04
C MET A 1 -11.83 27.84 -48.70
N LEU A 2 -12.00 27.09 -47.61
CA LEU A 2 -11.01 26.22 -46.97
C LEU A 2 -9.82 27.00 -46.36
N ASP A 3 -9.90 27.06 -45.03
CA ASP A 3 -8.99 27.41 -43.93
C ASP A 3 -7.54 26.82 -44.03
N PRO A 4 -6.50 27.42 -43.38
CA PRO A 4 -5.98 26.73 -42.19
C PRO A 4 -5.43 27.63 -41.04
N ARG A 5 -6.16 27.60 -39.93
CA ARG A 5 -5.82 27.40 -38.50
C ARG A 5 -4.36 27.61 -38.09
N HIS A 6 -4.16 28.66 -37.29
CA HIS A 6 -3.16 28.65 -36.23
C HIS A 6 -3.60 27.69 -35.11
N VAL A 7 -2.82 26.64 -34.89
CA VAL A 7 -2.97 25.71 -33.76
C VAL A 7 -2.29 26.32 -32.54
N VAL A 8 -3.08 26.67 -31.52
CA VAL A 8 -2.58 26.99 -30.18
C VAL A 8 -2.40 25.68 -29.41
N PRO A 9 -1.24 25.43 -28.77
CA PRO A 9 -1.04 24.24 -27.96
C PRO A 9 -1.86 24.32 -26.66
N ASN A 10 -2.62 23.26 -26.41
CA ASN A 10 -3.46 23.08 -25.24
C ASN A 10 -2.56 22.68 -24.05
N THR A 11 -2.26 23.60 -23.15
CA THR A 11 -1.59 23.30 -21.87
C THR A 11 -2.60 22.70 -20.89
N PRO A 12 -2.32 21.56 -20.23
CA PRO A 12 -3.21 21.00 -19.23
C PRO A 12 -3.28 21.92 -17.99
N SER A 13 -4.49 22.32 -17.62
CA SER A 13 -4.76 23.02 -16.36
C SER A 13 -4.44 22.12 -15.16
N PRO A 14 -3.86 22.64 -14.07
CA PRO A 14 -3.58 21.87 -12.87
C PRO A 14 -4.90 21.53 -12.16
N VAL A 15 -5.13 20.22 -11.95
CA VAL A 15 -6.23 19.72 -11.13
C VAL A 15 -6.00 20.19 -9.69
N LYS A 16 -6.91 21.02 -9.16
CA LYS A 16 -6.86 21.50 -7.78
C LYS A 16 -7.11 20.34 -6.82
N SER A 17 -6.05 19.91 -6.14
CA SER A 17 -6.07 18.95 -5.04
C SER A 17 -6.73 19.59 -3.81
N THR A 18 -7.94 19.16 -3.46
CA THR A 18 -8.57 19.51 -2.18
C THR A 18 -7.94 18.68 -1.07
N SER A 19 -7.06 19.31 -0.30
CA SER A 19 -6.49 18.76 0.93
C SER A 19 -7.57 18.69 2.03
N GLU A 20 -8.36 17.62 2.04
CA GLU A 20 -9.22 17.32 3.19
C GLU A 20 -8.38 16.76 4.33
N LYS A 21 -8.56 17.33 5.51
CA LYS A 21 -7.70 17.15 6.69
C LYS A 21 -7.90 15.74 7.27
N TRP A 22 -6.85 14.91 7.21
CA TRP A 22 -6.82 13.54 7.72
C TRP A 22 -6.44 13.55 9.21
N ASN A 23 -7.39 13.27 10.12
CA ASN A 23 -7.08 13.14 11.54
C ASN A 23 -7.65 11.81 12.08
N MET A 24 -6.77 10.92 12.58
CA MET A 24 -7.17 9.66 13.22
C MET A 24 -7.05 9.76 14.75
N PRO A 25 -7.96 9.11 15.52
CA PRO A 25 -7.85 9.07 16.97
C PRO A 25 -6.76 8.09 17.42
N ALA A 26 -5.84 8.57 18.27
CA ALA A 26 -4.75 7.77 18.84
C ALA A 26 -5.22 6.80 19.92
N LYS A 27 -4.67 5.57 19.96
CA LYS A 27 -4.65 4.71 21.15
C LYS A 27 -3.29 4.02 21.35
N LYS A 28 -2.84 4.02 22.61
CA LYS A 28 -1.60 3.40 23.12
C LYS A 28 -1.66 1.88 22.96
N GLN A 29 -0.64 1.25 22.35
CA GLN A 29 -0.54 -0.21 22.20
C GLN A 29 0.58 -0.81 23.07
N PRO A 30 0.34 -1.92 23.79
CA PRO A 30 1.37 -2.73 24.42
C PRO A 30 1.93 -3.79 23.44
N MET A 31 3.24 -4.03 23.51
CA MET A 31 4.01 -4.92 22.62
C MET A 31 3.73 -6.41 22.89
N PRO A 32 3.54 -7.27 21.86
CA PRO A 32 3.50 -8.71 22.04
C PRO A 32 4.90 -9.37 22.06
N ARG A 33 5.04 -10.40 22.90
CA ARG A 33 6.27 -11.20 23.07
C ARG A 33 6.58 -12.09 21.87
N SER A 34 7.88 -12.27 21.63
CA SER A 34 8.52 -13.01 20.55
C SER A 34 8.17 -14.51 20.51
N LEU A 35 7.79 -15.01 19.32
CA LEU A 35 7.71 -16.45 19.01
C LEU A 35 8.98 -16.93 18.28
N LYS A 36 9.49 -18.11 18.67
CA LYS A 36 10.69 -18.76 18.14
C LYS A 36 10.45 -19.39 16.76
N LEU A 37 11.41 -19.20 15.85
CA LEU A 37 11.45 -19.76 14.49
C LEU A 37 11.87 -21.24 14.50
N ARG A 38 11.22 -22.10 13.71
CA ARG A 38 11.67 -23.48 13.43
C ARG A 38 12.08 -23.63 11.96
N SER A 39 13.11 -24.43 11.73
CA SER A 39 13.87 -24.63 10.49
C SER A 39 13.10 -25.38 9.38
N MET A 40 13.30 -24.97 8.13
CA MET A 40 12.76 -25.55 6.89
C MET A 40 13.64 -26.70 6.34
N ARG A 41 13.04 -27.68 5.67
CA ARG A 41 13.74 -28.70 4.85
C ARG A 41 13.49 -28.49 3.35
N LYS A 42 14.54 -28.78 2.56
CA LYS A 42 14.64 -28.67 1.08
C LYS A 42 13.95 -29.83 0.34
N GLY A 43 13.44 -29.56 -0.86
CA GLY A 43 13.12 -30.52 -1.93
C GLY A 43 13.18 -29.80 -3.29
N GLY A 44 13.68 -30.47 -4.34
CA GLY A 44 14.10 -29.83 -5.61
C GLY A 44 13.42 -30.31 -6.91
N HIS A 45 13.85 -29.64 -8.00
CA HIS A 45 13.88 -29.91 -9.45
C HIS A 45 12.62 -30.36 -10.23
N GLY A 46 12.21 -29.56 -11.23
CA GLY A 46 11.38 -29.99 -12.37
C GLY A 46 10.83 -28.87 -13.27
N ALA A 47 11.27 -28.88 -14.53
CA ALA A 47 10.81 -28.20 -15.77
C ALA A 47 9.63 -27.19 -15.74
N GLY A 48 9.87 -26.00 -16.30
CA GLY A 48 8.85 -25.17 -16.97
C GLY A 48 7.71 -24.63 -16.11
N THR A 49 8.01 -24.07 -14.94
CA THR A 49 7.00 -23.53 -14.04
C THR A 49 6.94 -22.01 -14.18
N THR A 50 5.78 -21.46 -14.55
CA THR A 50 5.41 -20.11 -14.11
C THR A 50 5.74 -20.00 -12.63
N SER A 51 6.50 -18.98 -12.20
CA SER A 51 6.78 -18.80 -10.78
C SER A 51 5.45 -18.63 -10.04
N VAL A 52 4.96 -19.70 -9.42
CA VAL A 52 3.82 -19.62 -8.50
C VAL A 52 4.44 -19.30 -7.15
N CYS A 53 4.65 -18.01 -6.89
CA CYS A 53 4.68 -17.49 -5.52
C CYS A 53 3.58 -18.10 -4.67
N GLY A 54 3.84 -18.19 -3.36
CA GLY A 54 2.86 -18.70 -2.41
C GLY A 54 1.55 -17.90 -2.45
N ASN A 55 0.45 -18.56 -2.09
CA ASN A 55 -0.78 -17.90 -1.68
C ASN A 55 -1.12 -18.38 -0.25
N PRO A 56 -0.94 -17.54 0.78
CA PRO A 56 -0.55 -16.13 0.71
C PRO A 56 0.92 -15.94 0.26
N LEU A 57 1.21 -14.76 -0.29
CA LEU A 57 2.57 -14.33 -0.60
C LEU A 57 3.42 -14.34 0.68
N ALA A 58 4.73 -14.54 0.55
CA ALA A 58 5.70 -14.36 1.64
C ALA A 58 5.93 -12.86 1.95
N PHE A 59 4.84 -12.11 2.06
CA PHE A 59 4.79 -10.68 2.31
C PHE A 59 4.67 -10.42 3.81
N THR A 60 5.37 -9.40 4.30
CA THR A 60 5.27 -8.96 5.70
C THR A 60 4.96 -7.48 5.75
N MET A 61 3.80 -7.12 6.32
CA MET A 61 3.44 -5.73 6.57
C MET A 61 4.26 -5.16 7.73
N GLN A 62 4.92 -4.03 7.50
CA GLN A 62 5.54 -3.23 8.53
C GLN A 62 4.46 -2.48 9.32
N THR A 63 4.60 -2.40 10.65
CA THR A 63 3.82 -1.46 11.45
C THR A 63 4.22 -0.04 11.10
N GLN A 64 3.27 0.87 10.89
CA GLN A 64 3.61 2.28 10.63
C GLN A 64 4.26 2.91 11.87
N GLN A 65 5.35 3.64 11.65
CA GLN A 65 6.16 4.21 12.73
C GLN A 65 5.59 5.52 13.28
N GLN A 66 4.76 6.22 12.50
CA GLN A 66 4.11 7.48 12.87
C GLN A 66 2.62 7.42 12.56
N SER A 67 1.83 8.29 13.19
CA SER A 67 0.35 8.23 13.09
C SER A 67 -0.18 8.49 11.68
N GLN A 68 0.55 9.21 10.83
CA GLN A 68 0.13 9.54 9.46
C GLN A 68 0.90 8.77 8.39
N TRP A 69 1.69 7.75 8.75
CA TRP A 69 2.63 7.07 7.85
C TRP A 69 2.16 5.71 7.31
N CYS A 70 0.85 5.47 7.25
CA CYS A 70 0.30 4.25 6.62
C CYS A 70 0.81 4.07 5.19
N TRP A 71 0.92 5.16 4.42
CA TRP A 71 1.45 5.17 3.06
C TRP A 71 2.94 4.77 3.00
N ALA A 72 3.75 5.19 3.96
CA ALA A 72 5.17 4.84 4.03
C ALA A 72 5.35 3.38 4.43
N ALA A 73 4.56 2.91 5.41
CA ALA A 73 4.58 1.53 5.85
C ALA A 73 4.20 0.55 4.74
N VAL A 74 3.12 0.83 4.01
CA VAL A 74 2.68 0.00 2.88
C VAL A 74 3.74 -0.02 1.77
N SER A 75 4.21 1.15 1.32
CA SER A 75 5.19 1.22 0.23
C SER A 75 6.52 0.53 0.57
N VAL A 76 7.04 0.71 1.79
CA VAL A 76 8.25 0.01 2.25
C VAL A 76 8.03 -1.50 2.37
N SER A 77 6.85 -1.94 2.84
CA SER A 77 6.53 -3.38 2.91
C SER A 77 6.51 -4.02 1.52
N VAL A 78 5.94 -3.32 0.53
CA VAL A 78 5.98 -3.75 -0.88
C VAL A 78 7.41 -3.79 -1.40
N ASN A 79 8.21 -2.76 -1.12
CA ASN A 79 9.59 -2.73 -1.57
C ASN A 79 10.44 -3.86 -0.97
N LEU A 80 10.33 -4.10 0.34
CA LEU A 80 11.07 -5.18 1.01
C LEU A 80 10.63 -6.57 0.58
N TYR A 81 9.38 -6.71 0.10
CA TYR A 81 8.91 -7.96 -0.49
C TYR A 81 9.62 -8.26 -1.83
N TYR A 82 9.80 -7.25 -2.70
CA TYR A 82 10.52 -7.43 -3.98
C TYR A 82 12.05 -7.38 -3.83
N HIS A 83 12.53 -6.58 -2.89
CA HIS A 83 13.94 -6.25 -2.70
C HIS A 83 14.30 -6.33 -1.20
N PRO A 84 14.40 -7.54 -0.62
CA PRO A 84 14.62 -7.71 0.82
C PRO A 84 15.94 -7.09 1.32
N ALA A 85 16.89 -6.82 0.43
CA ALA A 85 18.16 -6.19 0.73
C ALA A 85 18.20 -4.66 0.45
N SER A 86 17.09 -4.03 0.07
CA SER A 86 17.07 -2.62 -0.33
C SER A 86 17.43 -1.64 0.79
N GLY A 87 17.20 -2.04 2.05
CA GLY A 87 17.38 -1.17 3.21
C GLY A 87 16.39 0.01 3.27
N GLN A 88 15.32 -0.01 2.46
CA GLN A 88 14.29 1.03 2.49
C GLN A 88 13.64 1.12 3.87
N THR A 89 13.43 2.35 4.34
CA THR A 89 12.80 2.63 5.64
C THR A 89 11.69 3.66 5.48
N GLN A 90 10.68 3.62 6.37
CA GLN A 90 9.55 4.54 6.30
C GLN A 90 9.99 6.01 6.40
N CYS A 91 10.98 6.29 7.25
CA CYS A 91 11.50 7.64 7.42
C CYS A 91 12.30 8.15 6.21
N ALA A 92 12.99 7.26 5.48
CA ALA A 92 13.68 7.65 4.24
C ALA A 92 12.66 8.02 3.16
N VAL A 93 11.59 7.23 3.00
CA VAL A 93 10.47 7.59 2.12
C VAL A 93 9.82 8.90 2.60
N ALA A 94 9.66 9.11 3.91
CA ALA A 94 9.13 10.35 4.47
C ALA A 94 9.99 11.59 4.21
N ASN A 95 11.31 11.45 4.27
CA ASN A 95 12.24 12.49 3.87
C ASN A 95 12.02 12.91 2.41
N THR A 96 12.04 11.96 1.48
CA THR A 96 11.81 12.25 0.06
C THR A 96 10.43 12.86 -0.17
N ALA A 97 9.42 12.33 0.51
CA ALA A 97 8.04 12.77 0.38
C ALA A 97 7.80 14.22 0.78
N MET A 98 8.37 14.60 1.92
CA MET A 98 8.12 15.89 2.55
C MET A 98 9.18 16.94 2.16
N GLY A 99 10.15 16.57 1.30
CA GLY A 99 11.31 17.40 0.99
C GLY A 99 12.18 17.68 2.22
N GLN A 100 12.27 16.71 3.13
CA GLN A 100 12.98 16.79 4.40
C GLN A 100 14.23 15.89 4.39
N THR A 101 15.12 16.11 5.35
CA THR A 101 16.28 15.24 5.60
C THR A 101 16.30 14.66 7.03
N THR A 102 15.45 15.17 7.92
CA THR A 102 15.47 14.88 9.36
C THR A 102 14.36 13.95 9.84
N CYS A 103 13.47 13.45 8.99
CA CYS A 103 12.33 12.61 9.42
C CYS A 103 12.73 11.27 10.03
N CYS A 104 13.98 10.82 9.85
CA CYS A 104 14.51 9.65 10.56
C CYS A 104 14.88 9.94 12.02
N ALA A 105 15.21 11.19 12.36
CA ALA A 105 15.43 11.63 13.73
C ALA A 105 14.13 12.16 14.36
N ASP A 106 13.37 12.95 13.60
CA ASP A 106 12.27 13.78 14.10
C ASP A 106 10.93 13.41 13.46
N GLY A 107 10.71 12.12 13.22
CA GLY A 107 9.57 11.62 12.43
C GLY A 107 8.19 12.03 12.96
N SER A 108 8.05 12.30 14.26
CA SER A 108 6.78 12.70 14.88
C SER A 108 6.43 14.19 14.73
N THR A 109 7.35 15.00 14.19
CA THR A 109 7.12 16.44 13.99
C THR A 109 6.04 16.71 12.94
N ALA A 110 5.41 17.89 12.98
CA ALA A 110 4.38 18.27 12.02
C ALA A 110 4.91 18.33 10.58
N GLN A 111 6.22 18.56 10.39
CA GLN A 111 6.89 18.58 9.10
C GLN A 111 6.99 17.18 8.48
N CYS A 112 7.11 16.15 9.31
CA CYS A 112 7.35 14.76 8.87
C CYS A 112 6.10 13.88 8.97
N ASN A 113 5.33 14.01 10.06
CA ASN A 113 4.15 13.20 10.34
C ASN A 113 2.91 13.75 9.63
N GLN A 114 2.92 13.71 8.30
CA GLN A 114 1.82 14.21 7.46
C GLN A 114 1.14 13.07 6.68
N PRO A 115 -0.18 13.19 6.42
CA PRO A 115 -0.87 12.29 5.51
C PRO A 115 -0.38 12.51 4.08
N TRP A 116 -0.32 11.44 3.28
CA TRP A 116 0.19 11.52 1.92
C TRP A 116 -0.32 10.43 0.98
N PHE A 117 0.08 10.49 -0.29
CA PHE A 117 -0.42 9.66 -1.38
C PHE A 117 0.38 8.36 -1.54
N LEU A 118 -0.31 7.21 -1.62
CA LEU A 118 0.35 5.92 -1.75
C LEU A 118 0.97 5.68 -3.14
N ASP A 119 0.36 6.17 -4.22
CA ASP A 119 0.93 6.04 -5.57
C ASP A 119 2.29 6.74 -5.66
N GLN A 120 2.41 7.94 -5.11
CA GLN A 120 3.67 8.67 -5.04
C GLN A 120 4.69 7.94 -4.16
N ALA A 121 4.29 7.42 -3.01
CA ALA A 121 5.17 6.63 -2.15
C ALA A 121 5.67 5.34 -2.84
N LEU A 122 4.79 4.65 -3.58
CA LEU A 122 5.14 3.49 -4.40
C LEU A 122 6.06 3.87 -5.58
N GLN A 123 5.95 5.09 -6.12
CA GLN A 123 6.89 5.61 -7.12
C GLN A 123 8.28 5.89 -6.52
N ILE A 124 8.36 6.46 -5.31
CA ILE A 124 9.64 6.70 -4.62
C ILE A 124 10.42 5.40 -4.45
N VAL A 125 9.73 4.32 -4.09
CA VAL A 125 10.35 2.99 -3.96
C VAL A 125 10.38 2.19 -5.26
N ALA A 126 10.00 2.80 -6.39
CA ALA A 126 9.98 2.23 -7.74
C ALA A 126 9.05 1.02 -7.97
N ASN A 127 8.09 0.74 -7.07
CA ASN A 127 7.21 -0.43 -7.13
C ASN A 127 5.76 -0.12 -7.52
N LEU A 128 5.43 1.09 -7.98
CA LEU A 128 4.10 1.37 -8.57
C LEU A 128 4.00 0.79 -9.99
N ASN A 129 2.96 0.01 -10.24
CA ASN A 129 2.56 -0.36 -11.60
C ASN A 129 1.44 0.55 -12.12
N ALA A 130 0.30 0.59 -11.43
CA ALA A 130 -0.82 1.46 -11.80
C ALA A 130 -1.72 1.79 -10.61
N LEU A 131 -2.28 3.00 -10.63
CA LEU A 131 -3.41 3.43 -9.79
C LEU A 131 -4.71 3.33 -10.61
N THR A 132 -5.75 2.78 -10.01
CA THR A 132 -7.11 2.71 -10.56
C THR A 132 -8.09 3.19 -9.50
N SER A 133 -9.00 4.08 -9.88
CA SER A 133 -10.06 4.53 -8.98
C SER A 133 -11.09 3.43 -8.74
N GLY A 134 -11.54 3.30 -7.50
CA GLY A 134 -12.53 2.35 -7.04
C GLY A 134 -12.01 0.95 -6.76
N LYS A 135 -12.93 0.12 -6.28
CA LYS A 135 -12.73 -1.32 -6.05
C LYS A 135 -12.66 -2.07 -7.39
N ILE A 136 -11.59 -2.84 -7.57
CA ILE A 136 -11.43 -3.72 -8.74
C ILE A 136 -11.98 -5.13 -8.48
N ALA A 137 -12.24 -5.89 -9.54
CA ALA A 137 -12.75 -7.26 -9.44
C ALA A 137 -11.79 -8.19 -8.68
N LEU A 138 -12.35 -9.11 -7.89
CA LEU A 138 -11.58 -10.12 -7.16
C LEU A 138 -10.70 -10.98 -8.10
N THR A 139 -11.16 -11.23 -9.33
CA THR A 139 -10.36 -11.95 -10.34
C THR A 139 -9.07 -11.20 -10.70
N SER A 140 -9.09 -9.87 -10.77
CA SER A 140 -7.91 -9.05 -11.02
C SER A 140 -6.94 -9.10 -9.83
N ILE A 141 -7.44 -9.05 -8.60
CA ILE A 141 -6.61 -9.19 -7.39
C ILE A 141 -5.94 -10.57 -7.37
N LYS A 142 -6.70 -11.63 -7.65
CA LYS A 142 -6.15 -12.99 -7.77
C LYS A 142 -5.07 -13.08 -8.83
N ALA A 143 -5.23 -12.39 -9.96
CA ALA A 143 -4.23 -12.34 -11.01
C ALA A 143 -2.93 -11.66 -10.54
N GLU A 144 -3.01 -10.56 -9.78
CA GLU A 144 -1.84 -9.92 -9.15
C GLU A 144 -1.11 -10.88 -8.20
N ILE A 145 -1.85 -11.51 -7.27
CA ILE A 145 -1.27 -12.46 -6.31
C ILE A 145 -0.64 -13.66 -7.03
N ASN A 146 -1.30 -14.22 -8.03
CA ASN A 146 -0.77 -15.35 -8.82
C ASN A 146 0.47 -14.97 -9.65
N GLN A 147 0.70 -13.67 -9.90
CA GLN A 147 1.90 -13.14 -10.54
C GLN A 147 2.90 -12.55 -9.54
N CYS A 148 2.73 -12.88 -8.25
CA CYS A 148 3.67 -12.58 -7.18
C CYS A 148 3.71 -11.11 -6.82
N ARG A 149 2.57 -10.44 -6.97
CA ARG A 149 2.46 -9.01 -6.74
C ARG A 149 1.48 -8.71 -5.62
N PRO A 150 1.92 -8.17 -4.47
CA PRO A 150 1.00 -7.64 -3.48
C PRO A 150 0.18 -6.51 -4.11
N PHE A 151 -1.10 -6.49 -3.78
CA PHE A 151 -2.06 -5.51 -4.28
C PHE A 151 -2.41 -4.55 -3.15
N CYS A 152 -2.34 -3.23 -3.36
CA CYS A 152 -2.67 -2.27 -2.32
C CYS A 152 -3.99 -1.56 -2.61
N LEU A 153 -4.64 -1.03 -1.58
CA LEU A 153 -5.88 -0.27 -1.73
C LEU A 153 -5.96 0.87 -0.72
N ARG A 154 -6.82 1.84 -1.01
CA ARG A 154 -7.22 2.89 -0.08
C ARG A 154 -8.60 2.62 0.49
N ILE A 155 -8.69 2.70 1.80
CA ILE A 155 -9.94 2.81 2.55
C ILE A 155 -10.17 4.29 2.84
N ALA A 156 -11.33 4.82 2.48
CA ALA A 156 -11.84 6.08 3.01
C ALA A 156 -12.79 5.76 4.17
N TRP A 157 -12.45 6.17 5.39
CA TRP A 157 -13.23 5.83 6.57
C TRP A 157 -14.53 6.63 6.64
N ASN A 158 -15.57 6.02 7.21
CA ASN A 158 -16.84 6.70 7.47
C ASN A 158 -16.66 7.92 8.40
N GLY A 159 -15.72 7.85 9.34
CA GLY A 159 -15.37 8.94 10.26
C GLY A 159 -14.49 10.04 9.63
N GLY A 160 -14.24 9.98 8.33
CA GLY A 160 -13.25 10.80 7.66
C GLY A 160 -11.84 10.25 7.83
N GLY A 161 -10.91 10.77 7.04
CA GLY A 161 -9.59 10.17 6.98
C GLY A 161 -9.57 8.91 6.12
N GLY A 162 -8.41 8.27 6.05
CA GLY A 162 -8.09 7.32 4.99
C GLY A 162 -6.87 6.53 5.34
N HIS A 163 -6.82 5.32 4.81
CA HIS A 163 -5.88 4.32 5.25
C HIS A 163 -5.50 3.41 4.10
N PHE A 164 -4.24 3.03 4.09
CA PHE A 164 -3.70 2.16 3.06
C PHE A 164 -3.40 0.79 3.65
N VAL A 165 -3.79 -0.24 2.92
CA VAL A 165 -3.56 -1.64 3.28
C VAL A 165 -3.12 -2.43 2.06
N THR A 166 -2.58 -3.62 2.30
CA THR A 166 -2.13 -4.54 1.26
C THR A 166 -2.89 -5.86 1.32
N VAL A 167 -3.45 -6.29 0.20
CA VAL A 167 -3.86 -7.67 -0.03
C VAL A 167 -2.63 -8.48 -0.43
N TYR A 168 -2.36 -9.54 0.31
CA TYR A 168 -1.21 -10.42 0.05
C TYR A 168 -1.60 -11.90 -0.11
N GLY A 169 -2.89 -12.21 -0.12
CA GLY A 169 -3.39 -13.57 -0.30
C GLY A 169 -4.91 -13.59 -0.49
N TYR A 170 -5.42 -14.76 -0.87
CA TYR A 170 -6.86 -14.98 -1.03
C TYR A 170 -7.27 -16.44 -0.82
N SER A 171 -8.52 -16.65 -0.41
CA SER A 171 -9.18 -17.96 -0.41
C SER A 171 -10.66 -17.83 -0.75
N ARG A 172 -11.09 -18.39 -1.89
CA ARG A 172 -12.45 -18.23 -2.44
C ARG A 172 -12.86 -16.76 -2.59
N LYS A 173 -13.66 -16.24 -1.64
CA LYS A 173 -14.14 -14.85 -1.54
C LYS A 173 -13.49 -14.08 -0.38
N LEU A 174 -12.51 -14.66 0.28
CA LEU A 174 -11.73 -14.03 1.33
C LEU A 174 -10.43 -13.47 0.76
N ILE A 175 -9.97 -12.37 1.34
CA ILE A 175 -8.67 -11.74 1.06
C ILE A 175 -7.90 -11.57 2.37
N ASP A 176 -6.59 -11.81 2.30
CA ASP A 176 -5.66 -11.60 3.41
C ASP A 176 -5.16 -10.16 3.37
N ILE A 177 -5.49 -9.38 4.39
CA ILE A 177 -5.15 -7.96 4.54
C ILE A 177 -3.99 -7.81 5.50
N GLY A 178 -2.91 -7.19 5.04
CA GLY A 178 -1.86 -6.61 5.87
C GLY A 178 -2.19 -5.15 6.12
N ASP A 179 -2.45 -4.79 7.37
CA ASP A 179 -2.77 -3.44 7.81
C ASP A 179 -1.62 -2.90 8.68
N PRO A 180 -1.00 -1.76 8.33
CA PRO A 180 0.14 -1.22 9.08
C PRO A 180 -0.21 -0.68 10.48
N TRP A 181 -1.50 -0.57 10.82
CA TRP A 181 -1.98 -0.10 12.12
C TRP A 181 -2.69 -1.18 12.92
N TYR A 182 -3.59 -1.94 12.27
CA TYR A 182 -4.42 -2.97 12.90
C TYR A 182 -3.85 -4.39 12.79
N GLY A 183 -2.80 -4.60 11.99
CA GLY A 183 -2.18 -5.90 11.77
C GLY A 183 -2.93 -6.77 10.76
N ASN A 184 -2.58 -8.05 10.71
CA ASN A 184 -3.10 -8.96 9.69
C ASN A 184 -4.55 -9.38 9.99
N SER A 185 -5.37 -9.46 8.95
CA SER A 185 -6.75 -9.95 9.04
C SER A 185 -7.18 -10.69 7.78
N ILE A 186 -8.17 -11.58 7.92
CA ILE A 186 -8.83 -12.24 6.80
C ILE A 186 -10.25 -11.71 6.72
N VAL A 187 -10.63 -11.15 5.58
CA VAL A 187 -11.91 -10.45 5.41
C VAL A 187 -12.63 -10.94 4.17
N SER A 188 -13.95 -10.81 4.15
CA SER A 188 -14.75 -11.04 2.94
C SER A 188 -14.48 -9.94 1.93
N TYR A 189 -14.06 -10.30 0.72
CA TYR A 189 -13.92 -9.37 -0.40
C TYR A 189 -15.21 -8.60 -0.64
N ASP A 190 -16.38 -9.25 -0.60
CA ASP A 190 -17.66 -8.63 -0.96
C ASP A 190 -17.99 -7.46 -0.03
N SER A 191 -17.79 -7.62 1.29
CA SER A 191 -18.13 -6.60 2.29
C SER A 191 -16.97 -5.69 2.68
N PHE A 192 -15.73 -5.98 2.31
CA PHE A 192 -14.61 -5.13 2.69
C PHE A 192 -14.63 -3.79 1.92
N PRO A 193 -14.43 -2.63 2.59
CA PRO A 193 -14.16 -2.41 4.02
C PRO A 193 -15.38 -1.93 4.84
N SER A 194 -16.63 -2.15 4.39
CA SER A 194 -17.84 -1.54 4.99
C SER A 194 -18.05 -1.86 6.47
N THR A 195 -17.59 -3.02 6.94
CA THR A 195 -17.66 -3.44 8.36
C THR A 195 -16.30 -3.49 9.04
N TYR A 196 -15.22 -3.11 8.35
CA TYR A 196 -13.86 -3.22 8.88
C TYR A 196 -13.52 -1.99 9.73
N GLN A 197 -13.22 -2.18 11.01
CA GLN A 197 -12.72 -1.13 11.94
C GLN A 197 -13.57 0.16 11.98
N GLY A 198 -14.90 0.04 12.04
CA GLY A 198 -15.82 1.17 12.01
C GLY A 198 -16.35 1.52 10.61
N GLY A 199 -15.82 0.85 9.59
CA GLY A 199 -16.35 0.88 8.25
C GLY A 199 -15.81 2.01 7.38
N GLY A 200 -15.80 1.76 6.08
CA GLY A 200 -15.42 2.75 5.07
C GLY A 200 -15.76 2.29 3.66
N ALA A 201 -15.27 3.06 2.69
CA ALA A 201 -15.36 2.76 1.26
C ALA A 201 -13.98 2.43 0.68
N TRP A 202 -13.94 1.47 -0.23
CA TRP A 202 -12.76 1.22 -1.06
C TRP A 202 -12.78 2.18 -2.24
N THR A 203 -11.90 3.17 -2.21
CA THR A 203 -11.89 4.27 -3.19
C THR A 203 -10.78 4.18 -4.21
N ASP A 204 -9.69 3.46 -3.94
CA ASP A 204 -8.53 3.41 -4.82
C ASP A 204 -7.84 2.04 -4.76
N SER A 205 -7.30 1.61 -5.90
CA SER A 205 -6.65 0.32 -6.12
C SER A 205 -5.27 0.52 -6.74
N TYR A 206 -4.25 -0.13 -6.20
CA TYR A 206 -2.87 0.03 -6.61
C TYR A 206 -2.26 -1.33 -6.94
N THR A 207 -1.92 -1.53 -8.21
CA THR A 207 -1.09 -2.66 -8.63
C THR A 207 0.38 -2.30 -8.45
N THR A 208 1.19 -3.29 -8.09
CA THR A 208 2.62 -3.09 -7.83
C THR A 208 3.45 -3.77 -8.90
N LYS A 209 4.77 -3.56 -8.88
CA LYS A 209 5.75 -4.28 -9.72
C LYS A 209 7.05 -4.48 -8.96
N ALA A 210 7.79 -5.53 -9.35
CA ALA A 210 9.16 -5.76 -8.92
C ALA A 210 10.13 -4.78 -9.56
#